data_AF-A0A060WUR1-F1
#
_entry.id   AF-A0A060WUR1-F1
#
_cell.length_a   1.000
_cell.length_b   1.000
_cell.length_c   1.000
_cell.angle_alpha   90.00
_cell.angle_beta   90.00
_cell.angle_gamma   90.00
#
_symmetry.space_group_name_H-M   'P 1'
#
loop_
_entity.id
_entity.type
_entity.pdbx_description
1 polymer ?
#
loop_
_entity_poly.entity_id
_entity_poly.type
_entity_poly.pdbx_seq_one_letter_code
_entity_poly.pdbx_strand_id
1 'polypeptide(L)'
;MHLAADALQEADKWSTLSADIEETFKTQRSLVLQDLTVISSKLTAMQNSLAMLVDTPDYSEKCVYLEALKNRLEALASPQIVATFNSMSVDQAKLFVNVFTEIDRMPQLLAYYYKCHKGQLVSVWQDLSQSERSLNQQLAELYDTLLSTWHSQLQWSSQVYSHTHAHTYRNAHN
;
A
#
# COMPACT_ATOMS: atom_id res chain seq x y z
N MET A 1 10.32 8.63 -38.14
CA MET A 1 9.58 9.86 -37.75
C MET A 1 8.52 9.58 -36.69
N HIS A 2 7.73 8.51 -36.79
CA HIS A 2 6.67 8.18 -35.82
C HIS A 2 7.21 7.97 -34.39
N LEU A 3 8.24 7.14 -34.22
CA LEU A 3 8.88 6.86 -32.91
C LEU A 3 9.37 8.11 -32.15
N ALA A 4 9.85 9.12 -32.89
CA ALA A 4 10.34 10.35 -32.27
C ALA A 4 9.19 11.27 -31.81
N ALA A 5 8.07 11.26 -32.55
CA ALA A 5 6.86 12.00 -32.17
C ALA A 5 6.19 11.34 -30.96
N ASP A 6 6.12 10.00 -30.93
CA ASP A 6 5.53 9.23 -29.83
C ASP A 6 6.36 9.38 -28.54
N ALA A 7 7.70 9.33 -28.65
CA ALA A 7 8.59 9.56 -27.52
C ALA A 7 8.48 10.99 -26.94
N LEU A 8 8.31 12.00 -27.81
CA LEU A 8 8.10 13.39 -27.37
C LEU A 8 6.75 13.55 -26.65
N GLN A 9 5.68 13.00 -27.22
CA GLN A 9 4.35 13.03 -26.62
C GLN A 9 4.34 12.36 -25.24
N GLU A 10 5.06 11.25 -25.09
CA GLU A 10 5.14 10.53 -23.84
C GLU A 10 6.02 11.26 -22.80
N ALA A 11 7.05 11.99 -23.24
CA ALA A 11 7.84 12.88 -22.38
C ALA A 11 7.04 14.11 -21.88
N ASP A 12 6.21 14.71 -22.73
CA ASP A 12 5.31 15.80 -22.33
C ASP A 12 4.28 15.29 -21.31
N LYS A 13 3.68 14.13 -21.57
CA LYS A 13 2.75 13.47 -20.65
C LYS A 13 3.40 13.15 -19.30
N TRP A 14 4.66 12.69 -19.29
CA TRP A 14 5.43 12.48 -18.07
C TRP A 14 5.56 13.76 -17.24
N SER A 15 5.89 14.86 -17.91
CA SER A 15 6.07 16.17 -17.27
C SER A 15 4.77 16.69 -16.66
N THR A 16 3.64 16.54 -17.38
CA THR A 16 2.31 16.90 -16.85
C THR A 16 1.93 16.04 -15.65
N LEU A 17 2.08 14.71 -15.73
CA LEU A 17 1.75 13.80 -14.63
C LEU A 17 2.60 14.08 -13.37
N SER A 18 3.89 14.35 -13.56
CA SER A 18 4.80 14.72 -12.46
C SER A 18 4.35 16.00 -11.76
N ALA A 19 4.06 17.07 -12.52
CA ALA A 19 3.62 18.35 -11.97
C ALA A 19 2.30 18.21 -11.18
N ASP A 20 1.35 17.46 -11.74
CA ASP A 20 0.05 17.15 -11.14
C ASP A 20 0.18 16.40 -9.81
N ILE A 21 1.06 15.39 -9.74
CA ILE A 21 1.31 14.63 -8.52
C ILE A 21 1.95 15.53 -7.45
N GLU A 22 2.96 16.32 -7.84
CA GLU A 22 3.63 17.27 -6.95
C GLU A 22 2.64 18.31 -6.40
N GLU A 23 1.72 18.82 -7.22
CA GLU A 23 0.67 19.74 -6.78
C GLU A 23 -0.29 19.08 -5.79
N THR A 24 -0.73 17.85 -6.07
CA THR A 24 -1.60 17.07 -5.17
C THR A 24 -0.89 16.80 -3.83
N PHE A 25 0.42 16.55 -3.85
CA PHE A 25 1.21 16.42 -2.62
C PHE A 25 1.39 17.74 -1.85
N LYS A 26 1.47 18.90 -2.54
CA LYS A 26 1.71 20.21 -1.92
C LYS A 26 0.46 20.81 -1.28
N THR A 27 -0.71 20.49 -1.81
CA THR A 27 -1.97 21.12 -1.41
C THR A 27 -2.49 20.68 -0.05
N GLN A 28 -1.92 19.65 0.61
CA GLN A 28 -2.55 19.09 1.82
C GLN A 28 -1.58 18.69 2.94
N ARG A 29 -1.98 19.01 4.18
CA ARG A 29 -1.28 18.67 5.44
C ARG A 29 -1.52 17.21 5.88
N SER A 30 -2.51 16.54 5.29
CA SER A 30 -2.83 15.12 5.42
C SER A 30 -3.67 14.72 4.21
N LEU A 31 -3.18 13.79 3.38
CA LEU A 31 -3.95 13.26 2.25
C LEU A 31 -5.20 12.54 2.75
N VAL A 32 -6.31 12.60 2.03
CA VAL A 32 -7.47 11.71 2.26
C VAL A 32 -7.34 10.48 1.36
N LEU A 33 -7.99 9.36 1.70
CA LEU A 33 -8.00 8.13 0.90
C LEU A 33 -8.31 8.36 -0.60
N GLN A 34 -9.17 9.33 -0.92
CA GLN A 34 -9.48 9.66 -2.31
C GLN A 34 -8.31 10.30 -3.06
N ASP A 35 -7.47 11.09 -2.39
CA ASP A 35 -6.29 11.68 -3.02
C ASP A 35 -5.24 10.60 -3.29
N LEU A 36 -5.13 9.60 -2.41
CA LEU A 36 -4.22 8.46 -2.60
C LEU A 36 -4.58 7.63 -3.84
N THR A 37 -5.87 7.40 -4.10
CA THR A 37 -6.30 6.67 -5.31
C THR A 37 -6.03 7.48 -6.57
N VAL A 38 -6.26 8.79 -6.54
CA VAL A 38 -5.93 9.69 -7.65
C VAL A 38 -4.42 9.67 -7.93
N ILE A 39 -3.58 9.81 -6.90
CA ILE A 39 -2.12 9.78 -7.07
C ILE A 39 -1.66 8.40 -7.57
N SER A 40 -2.21 7.30 -7.04
CA SER A 40 -1.93 5.93 -7.51
C SER A 40 -2.19 5.76 -9.01
N SER A 41 -3.34 6.26 -9.48
CA SER A 41 -3.69 6.19 -10.90
C SER A 41 -2.70 6.96 -11.79
N LYS A 42 -2.25 8.14 -11.33
CA LYS A 42 -1.25 8.96 -12.04
C LYS A 42 0.13 8.30 -12.03
N LEU A 43 0.54 7.70 -10.91
CA LEU A 43 1.79 6.93 -10.82
C LEU A 43 1.79 5.71 -11.74
N THR A 44 0.66 5.02 -11.83
CA THR A 44 0.49 3.88 -12.75
C THR A 44 0.57 4.33 -14.21
N ALA A 45 -0.05 5.48 -14.55
CA ALA A 45 0.07 6.07 -15.89
C ALA A 45 1.52 6.46 -16.21
N MET A 46 2.28 6.99 -15.24
CA MET A 46 3.72 7.22 -15.37
C MET A 46 4.47 5.89 -15.54
N GLN A 47 4.20 4.85 -14.76
CA GLN A 47 4.85 3.53 -14.96
C GLN A 47 4.69 3.00 -16.39
N ASN A 48 3.47 3.09 -16.93
CA ASN A 48 3.18 2.65 -18.30
C ASN A 48 3.90 3.51 -19.35
N SER A 49 3.99 4.82 -19.10
CA SER A 49 4.77 5.77 -19.89
C SER A 49 6.25 5.37 -19.96
N LEU A 50 6.82 4.99 -18.81
CA LEU A 50 8.23 4.66 -18.67
C LEU A 50 8.64 3.47 -19.53
N ALA A 51 7.74 2.48 -19.67
CA ALA A 51 7.99 1.29 -20.48
C ALA A 51 8.26 1.62 -21.96
N MET A 52 7.72 2.73 -22.47
CA MET A 52 7.94 3.21 -23.85
C MET A 52 9.21 4.06 -24.00
N LEU A 53 9.84 4.46 -22.88
CA LEU A 53 10.98 5.38 -22.84
C LEU A 53 12.30 4.68 -22.46
N VAL A 54 12.35 3.35 -22.50
CA VAL A 54 13.54 2.56 -22.10
C VAL A 54 14.83 2.97 -22.83
N ASP A 55 14.71 3.37 -24.10
CA ASP A 55 15.85 3.75 -24.93
C ASP A 55 16.25 5.24 -24.81
N THR A 56 15.59 6.02 -23.94
CA THR A 56 15.96 7.43 -23.74
C THR A 56 17.13 7.55 -22.74
N PRO A 57 18.07 8.49 -22.97
CA PRO A 57 19.27 8.62 -22.13
C PRO A 57 18.96 8.98 -20.67
N ASP A 58 17.79 9.55 -20.40
CA ASP A 58 17.30 9.95 -19.08
C ASP A 58 16.41 8.89 -18.39
N TYR A 59 16.25 7.70 -18.98
CA TYR A 59 15.40 6.63 -18.45
C TYR A 59 15.72 6.28 -16.99
N SER A 60 17.01 6.13 -16.66
CA SER A 60 17.44 5.81 -15.30
C SER A 60 17.03 6.89 -14.29
N GLU A 61 17.10 8.17 -14.67
CA GLU A 61 16.71 9.27 -13.80
C GLU A 61 15.19 9.28 -13.56
N LYS A 62 14.40 8.99 -14.61
CA LYS A 62 12.94 8.85 -14.50
C LYS A 62 12.52 7.69 -13.61
N CYS A 63 13.22 6.55 -13.68
CA CYS A 63 13.00 5.41 -12.77
C CYS A 63 13.21 5.80 -11.30
N VAL A 64 14.33 6.49 -11.00
CA VAL A 64 14.63 6.96 -9.64
C VAL A 64 13.60 7.97 -9.17
N TYR A 65 13.17 8.90 -10.03
CA TYR A 65 12.17 9.90 -9.68
C TYR A 65 10.80 9.27 -9.40
N LEU A 66 10.35 8.35 -10.24
CA LEU A 66 9.10 7.60 -10.03
C LEU A 66 9.12 6.84 -8.70
N GLU A 67 10.25 6.20 -8.39
CA GLU A 67 10.45 5.49 -7.12
C GLU A 67 10.39 6.45 -5.92
N ALA A 68 10.94 7.66 -6.04
CA ALA A 68 10.84 8.69 -5.01
C ALA A 68 9.39 9.16 -4.79
N LEU A 69 8.59 9.30 -5.85
CA LEU A 69 7.16 9.65 -5.73
C LEU A 69 6.36 8.54 -5.04
N LYS A 70 6.61 7.26 -5.37
CA LYS A 70 6.00 6.12 -4.68
C LYS A 70 6.34 6.10 -3.19
N ASN A 71 7.61 6.31 -2.84
CA ASN A 71 8.05 6.39 -1.44
C ASN A 71 7.37 7.54 -0.69
N ARG A 72 7.18 8.69 -1.36
CA ARG A 72 6.48 9.84 -0.78
C ARG A 72 4.99 9.55 -0.55
N LEU A 73 4.32 8.89 -1.50
CA LEU A 73 2.94 8.43 -1.34
C LEU A 73 2.79 7.51 -0.12
N GLU A 74 3.66 6.51 -0.01
CA GLU A 74 3.68 5.56 1.12
C GLU A 74 3.89 6.28 2.47
N ALA A 75 4.85 7.20 2.53
CA ALA A 75 5.13 7.97 3.74
C ALA A 75 3.90 8.78 4.20
N LEU A 76 3.19 9.41 3.27
CA LEU A 76 1.98 10.19 3.56
C LEU A 76 0.78 9.29 3.92
N ALA A 77 0.70 8.10 3.33
CA ALA A 77 -0.36 7.13 3.61
C ALA A 77 -0.16 6.40 4.96
N SER A 78 1.08 6.31 5.45
CA SER A 78 1.47 5.50 6.61
C SER A 78 0.58 5.67 7.85
N PRO A 79 0.23 6.90 8.30
CA PRO A 79 -0.64 7.08 9.47
C PRO A 79 -2.04 6.49 9.27
N GLN A 80 -2.60 6.62 8.07
CA GLN A 80 -3.92 6.09 7.74
C GLN A 80 -3.88 4.56 7.61
N ILE A 81 -2.83 4.00 7.00
CA ILE A 81 -2.64 2.54 6.92
C ILE A 81 -2.61 1.93 8.33
N VAL A 82 -1.84 2.52 9.24
CA VAL A 82 -1.76 2.09 10.63
C VAL A 82 -3.12 2.18 11.32
N ALA A 83 -3.85 3.28 11.14
CA ALA A 83 -5.18 3.45 11.71
C ALA A 83 -6.19 2.43 11.15
N THR A 84 -6.15 2.16 9.85
CA THR A 84 -7.01 1.18 9.17
C THR A 84 -6.76 -0.24 9.69
N PHE A 85 -5.50 -0.69 9.80
CA PHE A 85 -5.20 -2.03 10.30
C PHE A 85 -5.43 -2.17 11.81
N ASN A 86 -5.24 -1.11 12.59
CA ASN A 86 -5.57 -1.13 14.02
C ASN A 86 -7.09 -1.19 14.26
N SER A 87 -7.88 -0.52 13.42
CA SER A 87 -9.35 -0.52 13.50
C SER A 87 -10.02 -1.68 12.75
N MET A 88 -9.24 -2.51 12.05
CA MET A 88 -9.74 -3.61 11.22
C MET A 88 -10.78 -3.17 10.17
N SER A 89 -10.69 -1.93 9.67
CA SER A 89 -11.63 -1.42 8.67
C SER A 89 -11.45 -2.13 7.32
N VAL A 90 -12.41 -2.98 6.95
CA VAL A 90 -12.38 -3.76 5.69
C VAL A 90 -12.40 -2.85 4.47
N ASP A 91 -13.27 -1.84 4.46
CA ASP A 91 -13.44 -0.97 3.28
C ASP A 91 -12.20 -0.12 3.00
N GLN A 92 -11.60 0.46 4.04
CA GLN A 92 -10.36 1.22 3.89
C GLN A 92 -9.18 0.31 3.53
N ALA A 93 -9.12 -0.89 4.09
CA ALA A 93 -8.06 -1.86 3.77
C ALA A 93 -8.12 -2.29 2.31
N LYS A 94 -9.31 -2.51 1.74
CA LYS A 94 -9.49 -2.79 0.31
C LYS A 94 -8.95 -1.68 -0.57
N LEU A 95 -9.19 -0.42 -0.22
CA LEU A 95 -8.65 0.72 -0.95
C LEU A 95 -7.12 0.74 -0.91
N PHE A 96 -6.51 0.51 0.25
CA PHE A 96 -5.06 0.42 0.35
C PHE A 96 -4.48 -0.77 -0.42
N VAL A 97 -5.14 -1.94 -0.40
CA VAL A 97 -4.72 -3.10 -1.20
C VAL A 97 -4.74 -2.76 -2.68
N ASN A 98 -5.77 -2.07 -3.17
CA ASN A 98 -5.84 -1.65 -4.57
C ASN A 98 -4.70 -0.67 -4.91
N VAL A 99 -4.55 0.41 -4.13
CA VAL A 99 -3.50 1.42 -4.35
C VAL A 99 -2.11 0.80 -4.34
N PHE A 100 -1.79 -0.01 -3.32
CA PHE A 100 -0.47 -0.62 -3.19
C PHE A 100 -0.23 -1.78 -4.17
N THR A 101 -1.28 -2.37 -4.74
CA THR A 101 -1.15 -3.30 -5.86
C THR A 101 -0.80 -2.55 -7.15
N GLU A 102 -1.51 -1.46 -7.45
CA GLU A 102 -1.31 -0.65 -8.66
C GLU A 102 0.11 -0.10 -8.76
N ILE A 103 0.65 0.41 -7.66
CA ILE A 103 2.01 0.99 -7.61
C ILE A 103 3.12 -0.04 -7.36
N ASP A 104 2.80 -1.34 -7.33
CA ASP A 104 3.73 -2.45 -7.07
C ASP A 104 4.46 -2.34 -5.71
N ARG A 105 3.68 -2.16 -4.64
CA ARG A 105 4.14 -1.98 -3.25
C ARG A 105 3.44 -2.90 -2.24
N MET A 106 2.84 -4.00 -2.70
CA MET A 106 2.16 -4.93 -1.80
C MET A 106 3.02 -5.46 -0.64
N PRO A 107 4.32 -5.77 -0.82
CA PRO A 107 5.18 -6.18 0.30
C PRO A 107 5.25 -5.15 1.44
N GLN A 108 5.26 -3.87 1.11
CA GLN A 108 5.30 -2.76 2.07
C GLN A 108 3.99 -2.67 2.84
N LEU A 109 2.84 -2.75 2.16
CA LEU A 109 1.53 -2.77 2.82
C LEU A 109 1.40 -3.94 3.80
N LEU A 110 1.85 -5.14 3.39
CA LEU A 110 1.86 -6.32 4.27
C LEU A 110 2.77 -6.12 5.49
N ALA A 111 3.90 -5.42 5.35
CA ALA A 111 4.76 -5.10 6.49
C ALA A 111 4.04 -4.23 7.53
N TYR A 112 3.23 -3.26 7.12
CA TYR A 112 2.38 -2.48 8.04
C TYR A 112 1.35 -3.38 8.73
N TYR A 113 0.65 -4.23 7.98
CA TYR A 113 -0.32 -5.19 8.52
C TYR A 113 0.31 -6.07 9.61
N TYR A 114 1.42 -6.72 9.30
CA TYR A 114 2.11 -7.59 10.26
C TYR A 114 2.62 -6.82 11.48
N LYS A 115 3.17 -5.61 11.28
CA LYS A 115 3.67 -4.78 12.38
C LYS A 115 2.56 -4.37 13.34
N CYS A 116 1.40 -3.94 12.82
CA CYS A 116 0.24 -3.58 13.65
C CYS A 116 -0.24 -4.77 14.49
N HIS A 117 -0.51 -5.92 13.87
CA HIS A 117 -1.05 -7.08 14.59
C HIS A 117 -0.04 -7.71 15.55
N LYS A 118 1.23 -7.81 15.15
CA LYS A 118 2.29 -8.24 16.06
C LYS A 118 2.38 -7.31 17.26
N GLY A 119 2.32 -6.00 17.04
CA GLY A 119 2.34 -5.00 18.11
C GLY A 119 1.21 -5.19 19.12
N GLN A 120 -0.01 -5.42 18.64
CA GLN A 120 -1.18 -5.70 19.48
C GLN A 120 -0.97 -6.97 20.34
N LEU A 121 -0.55 -8.08 19.72
CA LEU A 121 -0.32 -9.34 20.43
C LEU A 121 0.81 -9.23 21.46
N VAL A 122 1.88 -8.51 21.13
CA VAL A 122 2.99 -8.24 22.06
C VAL A 122 2.51 -7.39 23.24
N SER A 123 1.67 -6.38 23.01
CA SER A 123 1.08 -5.57 24.07
C SER A 123 0.25 -6.43 25.03
N VAL A 124 -0.64 -7.28 24.49
CA VAL A 124 -1.44 -8.18 25.33
C VAL A 124 -0.56 -9.10 26.16
N TRP A 125 0.51 -9.66 25.58
CA TRP A 125 1.45 -10.48 26.33
C TRP A 125 2.16 -9.69 27.43
N GLN A 126 2.61 -8.46 27.14
CA GLN A 126 3.25 -7.61 28.13
C GLN A 126 2.32 -7.34 29.31
N ASP A 127 1.07 -6.97 29.04
CA ASP A 127 0.05 -6.72 30.07
C ASP A 127 -0.24 -7.99 30.90
N LEU A 128 -0.38 -9.15 30.25
CA LEU A 128 -0.59 -10.42 30.94
C LEU A 128 0.61 -10.80 31.81
N SER A 129 1.83 -10.63 31.30
CA SER A 129 3.06 -11.01 32.01
C SER A 129 3.32 -10.17 33.26
N GLN A 130 2.80 -8.94 33.30
CA GLN A 130 2.90 -8.03 34.45
C GLN A 130 1.73 -8.18 35.43
N SER A 131 0.72 -8.98 35.10
CA SER A 131 -0.42 -9.22 35.99
C SER A 131 -0.05 -10.11 37.19
N GLU A 132 -0.79 -9.98 38.30
CA GLU A 132 -0.62 -10.82 39.50
C GLU A 132 -1.13 -12.27 39.33
N ARG A 133 -1.51 -12.66 38.11
CA ARG A 133 -2.05 -13.99 37.81
C ARG A 133 -0.96 -15.05 37.84
N SER A 134 -1.36 -16.29 38.10
CA SER A 134 -0.44 -17.42 37.96
C SER A 134 -0.02 -17.63 36.51
N LEU A 135 1.18 -18.20 36.28
CA LEU A 135 1.69 -18.50 34.93
C LEU A 135 0.70 -19.33 34.10
N ASN A 136 0.02 -20.31 34.71
CA ASN A 136 -0.96 -21.14 34.01
C ASN A 136 -2.15 -20.31 33.49
N GLN A 137 -2.62 -19.33 34.28
CA GLN A 137 -3.70 -18.43 33.85
C GLN A 137 -3.22 -17.47 32.76
N GLN A 138 -2.02 -16.92 32.88
CA GLN A 138 -1.42 -16.05 31.86
C GLN A 138 -1.29 -16.78 30.51
N LEU A 139 -0.82 -18.04 30.51
CA LEU A 139 -0.68 -18.85 29.30
C LEU A 139 -2.02 -19.24 28.70
N ALA A 140 -3.02 -19.59 29.53
CA ALA A 140 -4.36 -19.89 29.04
C ALA A 140 -4.99 -18.68 28.34
N GLU A 141 -4.92 -17.50 28.95
CA GLU A 141 -5.46 -16.27 28.36
C GLU A 141 -4.71 -15.83 27.10
N LEU A 142 -3.38 -16.01 27.06
CA LEU A 142 -2.60 -15.75 25.85
C LEU A 142 -3.04 -16.69 24.72
N TYR A 143 -3.20 -17.98 25.02
CA TYR A 143 -3.66 -18.97 24.03
C TYR A 143 -5.03 -18.61 23.46
N ASP A 144 -6.00 -18.30 24.33
CA ASP A 144 -7.35 -17.90 23.91
C ASP A 144 -7.31 -16.64 23.05
N THR A 145 -6.47 -15.66 23.41
CA THR A 145 -6.27 -14.43 22.62
C THR A 145 -5.70 -14.74 21.24
N LEU A 146 -4.66 -15.57 21.15
CA LEU A 146 -4.03 -15.96 19.89
C LEU A 146 -5.02 -16.69 18.98
N LEU A 147 -5.77 -17.64 19.53
CA LEU A 147 -6.75 -18.43 18.79
C LEU A 147 -7.89 -17.54 18.25
N SER A 148 -8.44 -16.68 19.10
CA SER A 148 -9.49 -15.73 18.73
C SER A 148 -9.00 -14.74 17.67
N THR A 149 -7.77 -14.23 17.83
CA THR A 149 -7.14 -13.33 16.85
C THR A 149 -6.95 -14.03 15.52
N TRP A 150 -6.45 -15.27 15.51
CA TRP A 150 -6.26 -16.04 14.29
C TRP A 150 -7.57 -16.23 13.52
N HIS A 151 -8.65 -16.64 14.19
CA HIS A 151 -9.96 -16.77 13.57
C HIS A 151 -10.47 -15.44 13.00
N SER A 152 -10.36 -14.36 13.77
CA SER A 152 -10.79 -13.03 13.35
C SER A 152 -10.01 -12.53 12.13
N GLN A 153 -8.68 -12.74 12.12
CA GLN A 153 -7.81 -12.35 11.01
C GLN A 153 -8.03 -13.19 9.75
N LEU A 154 -8.32 -14.48 9.87
CA LEU A 154 -8.71 -15.31 8.73
C LEU A 154 -9.99 -14.80 8.07
N GLN A 155 -11.01 -14.50 8.88
CA GLN A 155 -12.26 -13.95 8.36
C GLN A 155 -12.05 -12.57 7.72
N TRP A 156 -11.32 -11.68 8.38
CA TRP A 156 -11.05 -10.33 7.88
C TRP A 156 -10.23 -10.35 6.58
N SER A 157 -9.15 -11.13 6.52
CA SER A 157 -8.30 -11.22 5.32
C SER A 157 -9.07 -11.80 4.13
N SER A 158 -9.92 -12.80 4.36
CA SER A 158 -10.80 -13.31 3.29
C SER A 158 -11.72 -12.23 2.72
N GLN A 159 -12.20 -11.29 3.54
CA GLN A 159 -13.04 -10.18 3.06
C GLN A 159 -12.25 -9.12 2.30
N VAL A 160 -11.02 -8.83 2.73
CA VAL A 160 -10.16 -7.82 2.10
C VAL A 160 -9.59 -8.31 0.76
N TYR A 161 -9.15 -9.57 0.70
CA TYR A 161 -8.45 -10.13 -0.46
C TYR A 161 -9.32 -10.98 -1.41
N SER A 162 -10.60 -11.19 -1.09
CA SER A 162 -11.52 -12.01 -1.92
C SER A 162 -11.68 -11.52 -3.35
N HIS A 163 -11.46 -10.23 -3.63
CA HIS A 163 -11.55 -9.66 -4.98
C HIS A 163 -10.19 -9.54 -5.70
N THR A 164 -9.07 -9.73 -5.01
CA THR A 164 -7.73 -9.55 -5.59
C THR A 164 -7.33 -10.70 -6.53
N HIS A 165 -7.92 -11.88 -6.34
CA HIS A 165 -7.74 -13.04 -7.22
C HIS A 165 -8.40 -12.89 -8.60
N ALA A 166 -9.33 -11.95 -8.81
CA ALA A 166 -9.96 -11.78 -10.13
C ALA A 166 -9.08 -11.01 -11.14
N HIS A 167 -8.19 -10.13 -10.66
CA HIS A 167 -7.35 -9.30 -11.52
C HIS A 167 -6.03 -9.96 -11.92
N THR A 168 -5.50 -10.88 -11.11
CA THR A 168 -4.27 -11.63 -11.43
C THR A 168 -4.46 -12.60 -12.61
N TYR A 169 -5.67 -13.13 -12.82
CA TYR A 169 -5.96 -13.98 -13.99
C TYR A 169 -6.28 -13.19 -15.27
N ARG A 170 -6.63 -11.89 -15.17
CA ARG A 170 -6.97 -11.07 -16.35
C ARG A 170 -5.74 -10.48 -17.06
N ASN A 171 -4.62 -10.34 -16.35
CA ASN A 171 -3.37 -9.82 -16.91
C ASN A 171 -2.40 -10.92 -17.38
N ALA A 172 -2.75 -12.20 -17.25
CA ALA A 172 -1.96 -13.32 -17.76
C ALA A 172 -2.39 -13.78 -19.17
N HIS A 173 -3.41 -13.15 -19.77
CA HIS A 173 -4.02 -13.56 -21.05
C HIS A 173 -4.32 -12.40 -22.02
N ASN A 174 -3.58 -11.29 -21.95
CA ASN A 174 -3.58 -10.27 -23.01
C ASN A 174 -2.14 -9.95 -23.42
#